data_AF-A0A1L3F4C1-F1
#
_entry.id   AF-A0A1L3F4C1-F1
#
_cell.length_a   1.000
_cell.length_b   1.000
_cell.length_c   1.000
_cell.angle_alpha   90.00
_cell.angle_beta   90.00
_cell.angle_gamma   90.00
#
_symmetry.space_group_name_H-M   'P 1'
#
loop_
_entity.id
_entity.type
_entity.pdbx_description
1 polymer ?
#
loop_
_entity_poly.entity_id
_entity_poly.type
_entity_poly.pdbx_seq_one_letter_code
_entity_poly.pdbx_strand_id
1 'polypeptide(L)'
;MARLMRNFGIVDQKLEEADFFCDLVAEGGADVRRVSHYFSAYVAAARSVTFALQASISGADGFADWYTGWQRKLKQDNLARFFHACRTDTQHIGLNPVRACWSSREYKACFFRQPELGRYDWLPEVDVATACHQHMKLLCELMRDCYQVFGMLIDPDQIYTAEGLAAKGWSLEDVEEQLGFPRGYTDIPWEGQDKDAQRLKLLRRNIALSGIGPTLSKYLDEASATGAERGVIEQ
;
A
#
# COMPACT_ATOMS: atom_id res chain seq x y z
N MET A 1 -2.76 24.63 15.62
CA MET A 1 -1.53 24.42 14.83
C MET A 1 -1.82 23.35 13.80
N ALA A 2 -1.87 23.68 12.52
CA ALA A 2 -2.02 22.69 11.45
C ALA A 2 -0.78 21.78 11.50
N ARG A 3 -1.00 20.49 11.79
CA ARG A 3 0.07 19.49 11.75
C ARG A 3 0.55 19.44 10.31
N LEU A 4 1.81 19.82 10.05
CA LEU A 4 2.42 19.68 8.72
C LEU A 4 2.18 18.24 8.27
N MET A 5 1.43 18.07 7.16
CA MET A 5 1.20 16.75 6.58
C MET A 5 2.56 16.14 6.25
N ARG A 6 2.80 14.91 6.71
CA ARG A 6 4.02 14.19 6.36
C ARG A 6 3.97 13.86 4.87
N ASN A 7 5.12 13.86 4.21
CA ASN A 7 5.21 13.41 2.82
C ASN A 7 4.52 12.04 2.66
N PHE A 8 3.54 11.97 1.78
CA PHE A 8 2.74 10.77 1.57
C PHE A 8 3.57 9.61 1.00
N GLY A 9 4.73 9.88 0.39
CA GLY A 9 5.66 8.85 -0.08
C GLY A 9 6.16 7.89 1.00
N ILE A 10 6.05 8.24 2.29
CA ILE A 10 6.29 7.28 3.40
C ILE A 10 5.26 6.13 3.36
N VAL A 11 4.01 6.43 3.00
CA VAL A 11 2.95 5.42 2.88
C VAL A 11 3.26 4.49 1.71
N ASP A 12 3.74 5.03 0.59
CA ASP A 12 4.14 4.26 -0.60
C ASP A 12 5.27 3.30 -0.28
N GLN A 13 6.32 3.79 0.38
CA GLN A 13 7.43 2.96 0.85
C GLN A 13 6.97 1.83 1.77
N LYS A 14 5.97 2.07 2.63
CA LYS A 14 5.41 1.02 3.48
C LYS A 14 4.61 0.00 2.69
N LEU A 15 3.92 0.41 1.62
CA LEU A 15 3.24 -0.54 0.75
C LEU A 15 4.26 -1.38 -0.03
N GLU A 16 5.31 -0.77 -0.57
CA GLU A 16 6.42 -1.47 -1.25
C GLU A 16 7.14 -2.44 -0.30
N GLU A 17 7.38 -2.06 0.95
CA GLU A 17 7.95 -2.95 1.96
C GLU A 17 7.04 -4.16 2.23
N ALA A 18 5.73 -3.96 2.31
CA ALA A 18 4.78 -5.05 2.45
C ALA A 18 4.75 -5.96 1.21
N ASP A 19 4.83 -5.38 0.01
CA ASP A 19 4.92 -6.12 -1.26
C ASP A 19 6.16 -7.01 -1.30
N PHE A 20 7.32 -6.45 -0.96
CA PHE A 20 8.59 -7.17 -0.91
C PHE A 20 8.51 -8.41 -0.02
N PHE A 21 7.96 -8.30 1.18
CA PHE A 21 7.80 -9.46 2.05
C PHE A 21 6.72 -10.44 1.57
N CYS A 22 5.71 -9.97 0.84
CA CYS A 22 4.73 -10.85 0.18
C CYS A 22 5.41 -11.73 -0.86
N ASP A 23 6.31 -11.17 -1.66
CA ASP A 23 7.10 -11.93 -2.66
C ASP A 23 8.01 -12.96 -1.99
N LEU A 24 8.69 -12.58 -0.91
CA LEU A 24 9.52 -13.52 -0.15
C LEU A 24 8.70 -14.69 0.42
N VAL A 25 7.46 -14.46 0.88
CA VAL A 25 6.56 -15.54 1.30
C VAL A 25 6.31 -16.53 0.16
N ALA A 26 6.05 -16.03 -1.05
CA ALA A 26 5.85 -16.87 -2.24
C ALA A 26 7.11 -17.66 -2.63
N GLU A 27 8.27 -17.02 -2.57
CA GLU A 27 9.58 -17.65 -2.85
C GLU A 27 10.00 -18.71 -1.82
N GLY A 28 9.41 -18.68 -0.61
CA GLY A 28 9.74 -19.63 0.46
C GLY A 28 9.28 -21.07 0.16
N GLY A 29 8.31 -21.27 -0.73
CA GLY A 29 7.83 -22.58 -1.16
C GLY A 29 7.35 -23.46 0.01
N ALA A 30 7.94 -24.64 0.16
CA ALA A 30 7.59 -25.64 1.19
C ALA A 30 8.49 -25.59 2.44
N ASP A 31 9.38 -24.60 2.56
CA ASP A 31 10.19 -24.41 3.77
C ASP A 31 9.38 -23.65 4.83
N VAL A 32 8.73 -24.40 5.73
CA VAL A 32 7.88 -23.85 6.80
C VAL A 32 8.62 -22.81 7.62
N ARG A 33 9.89 -23.04 7.97
CA ARG A 33 10.63 -22.11 8.82
C ARG A 33 10.86 -20.79 8.09
N ARG A 34 11.35 -20.87 6.85
CA ARG A 34 11.58 -19.70 6.00
C ARG A 34 10.28 -18.92 5.75
N VAL A 35 9.22 -19.62 5.33
CA VAL A 35 7.90 -19.00 5.10
C VAL A 35 7.35 -18.38 6.38
N SER A 36 7.52 -19.02 7.55
CA SER A 36 7.05 -18.47 8.82
C SER A 36 7.75 -17.14 9.18
N HIS A 37 9.05 -17.02 8.91
CA HIS A 37 9.81 -15.78 9.15
C HIS A 37 9.36 -14.66 8.20
N TYR A 38 9.24 -14.96 6.91
CA TYR A 38 8.76 -14.00 5.92
C TYR A 38 7.32 -13.58 6.17
N PHE A 39 6.44 -14.52 6.54
CA PHE A 39 5.07 -14.23 6.93
C PHE A 39 5.00 -13.27 8.12
N SER A 40 5.82 -13.50 9.16
CA SER A 40 5.88 -12.60 10.30
C SER A 40 6.31 -11.18 9.91
N ALA A 41 7.29 -11.06 9.01
CA ALA A 41 7.75 -9.78 8.49
C ALA A 41 6.66 -9.09 7.63
N TYR A 42 6.00 -9.85 6.75
CA TYR A 42 4.89 -9.38 5.92
C TYR A 42 3.75 -8.80 6.77
N VAL A 43 3.27 -9.53 7.78
CA VAL A 43 2.17 -9.07 8.65
C VAL A 43 2.55 -7.78 9.39
N ALA A 44 3.83 -7.64 9.79
CA ALA A 44 4.33 -6.42 10.41
C ALA A 44 4.36 -5.23 9.42
N ALA A 45 4.91 -5.44 8.23
CA ALA A 45 4.99 -4.43 7.18
C ALA A 45 3.60 -3.99 6.71
N ALA A 46 2.71 -4.94 6.42
CA ALA A 46 1.31 -4.71 6.03
C ALA A 46 0.56 -3.82 7.04
N ARG A 47 0.77 -4.04 8.34
CA ARG A 47 0.17 -3.19 9.38
C ARG A 47 0.68 -1.75 9.30
N SER A 48 1.98 -1.59 9.05
CA SER A 48 2.64 -0.28 9.02
C SER A 48 2.09 0.62 7.92
N VAL A 49 1.59 0.07 6.81
CA VAL A 49 0.89 0.80 5.74
C VAL A 49 -0.26 1.63 6.31
N THR A 50 -1.21 0.96 6.98
CA THR A 50 -2.38 1.64 7.54
C THR A 50 -2.04 2.63 8.66
N PHE A 51 -0.94 2.41 9.38
CA PHE A 51 -0.46 3.37 10.38
C PHE A 51 0.17 4.60 9.74
N ALA A 52 1.00 4.40 8.72
CA ALA A 52 1.60 5.50 7.95
C ALA A 52 0.50 6.35 7.32
N LEU A 53 -0.50 5.70 6.70
CA LEU A 53 -1.66 6.38 6.13
C LEU A 53 -2.36 7.28 7.15
N GLN A 54 -2.80 6.72 8.29
CA GLN A 54 -3.44 7.50 9.35
C GLN A 54 -2.55 8.63 9.85
N ALA A 55 -1.25 8.38 10.04
CA ALA A 55 -0.33 9.40 10.53
C ALA A 55 -0.11 10.54 9.53
N SER A 56 -0.20 10.26 8.23
CA SER A 56 0.03 11.23 7.15
C SER A 56 -1.19 12.11 6.90
N ILE A 57 -2.41 11.58 7.02
CA ILE A 57 -3.62 12.29 6.55
C ILE A 57 -4.78 12.37 7.55
N SER A 58 -4.58 12.03 8.84
CA SER A 58 -5.64 12.12 9.87
C SER A 58 -6.29 13.50 10.05
N GLY A 59 -5.64 14.57 9.60
CA GLY A 59 -6.14 15.94 9.68
C GLY A 59 -6.82 16.46 8.42
N ALA A 60 -6.92 15.63 7.36
CA ALA A 60 -7.59 16.02 6.13
C ALA A 60 -9.11 15.96 6.29
N ASP A 61 -9.80 16.95 5.73
CA ASP A 61 -11.26 16.99 5.73
C ASP A 61 -11.84 15.74 5.04
N GLY A 62 -12.84 15.13 5.67
CA GLY A 62 -13.50 13.90 5.17
C GLY A 62 -12.70 12.60 5.38
N PHE A 63 -11.43 12.64 5.80
CA PHE A 63 -10.64 11.42 6.00
C PHE A 63 -11.21 10.50 7.08
N ALA A 64 -11.65 11.06 8.21
CA ALA A 64 -12.17 10.25 9.32
C ALA A 64 -13.39 9.41 8.91
N ASP A 65 -14.33 10.03 8.18
CA ASP A 65 -15.55 9.36 7.72
C ASP A 65 -15.24 8.32 6.64
N TRP A 66 -14.39 8.68 5.67
CA TRP A 66 -13.90 7.77 4.63
C TRP A 66 -13.22 6.54 5.24
N TYR A 67 -12.28 6.75 6.17
CA TYR A 67 -11.52 5.66 6.77
C TYR A 67 -12.39 4.79 7.67
N THR A 68 -13.42 5.36 8.32
CA THR A 68 -14.42 4.59 9.06
C THR A 68 -15.18 3.61 8.14
N GLY A 69 -15.45 4.02 6.90
CA GLY A 69 -16.00 3.14 5.85
C GLY A 69 -15.11 1.93 5.58
N TRP A 70 -13.81 2.17 5.35
CA TRP A 70 -12.82 1.11 5.14
C TRP A 70 -12.66 0.20 6.36
N GLN A 71 -12.62 0.77 7.56
CA GLN A 71 -12.57 -0.02 8.80
C GLN A 71 -13.77 -0.97 8.92
N ARG A 72 -14.96 -0.54 8.50
CA ARG A 72 -16.15 -1.41 8.48
C ARG A 72 -15.98 -2.56 7.48
N LYS A 73 -15.52 -2.27 6.25
CA LYS A 73 -15.23 -3.29 5.22
C LYS A 73 -14.23 -4.33 5.74
N LEU A 74 -13.10 -3.89 6.30
CA LEU A 74 -12.06 -4.77 6.85
C LEU A 74 -12.52 -5.58 8.07
N LYS A 75 -13.43 -5.04 8.88
CA LYS A 75 -14.02 -5.79 10.01
C LYS A 75 -15.02 -6.86 9.57
N GLN A 76 -15.59 -6.74 8.39
CA GLN A 76 -16.52 -7.74 7.82
C GLN A 76 -15.80 -8.80 7.00
N ASP A 77 -14.59 -8.50 6.54
CA ASP A 77 -13.77 -9.41 5.74
C ASP A 77 -13.03 -10.42 6.64
N ASN A 78 -13.24 -11.72 6.39
CA ASN A 78 -12.63 -12.79 7.19
C ASN A 78 -11.10 -12.84 7.05
N LEU A 79 -10.57 -12.55 5.85
CA LEU A 79 -9.14 -12.54 5.59
C LEU A 79 -8.46 -11.39 6.34
N ALA A 80 -9.00 -10.18 6.24
CA ALA A 80 -8.49 -9.02 6.96
C ALA A 80 -8.54 -9.21 8.48
N ARG A 81 -9.63 -9.80 9.01
CA ARG A 81 -9.72 -10.18 10.43
C ARG A 81 -8.66 -11.21 10.83
N PHE A 82 -8.43 -12.23 10.01
CA PHE A 82 -7.40 -13.23 10.25
C PHE A 82 -6.01 -12.60 10.30
N PHE A 83 -5.64 -11.77 9.30
CA PHE A 83 -4.35 -11.07 9.28
C PHE A 83 -4.19 -10.10 10.46
N HIS A 84 -5.28 -9.47 10.91
CA HIS A 84 -5.27 -8.66 12.13
C HIS A 84 -4.95 -9.48 13.39
N ALA A 85 -5.50 -10.69 13.50
CA ALA A 85 -5.22 -11.62 14.60
C ALA A 85 -3.78 -12.14 14.54
N CYS A 86 -3.32 -12.59 13.36
CA CYS A 86 -1.96 -13.04 13.11
C CYS A 86 -0.91 -12.02 13.58
N ARG A 87 -1.16 -10.73 13.37
CA ARG A 87 -0.27 -9.66 13.84
C ARG A 87 -0.13 -9.67 15.35
N THR A 88 -1.25 -9.78 16.06
CA THR A 88 -1.22 -9.83 17.53
C THR A 88 -0.42 -11.04 17.99
N ASP A 89 -0.61 -12.17 17.33
CA ASP A 89 0.03 -13.43 17.69
C ASP A 89 1.53 -13.43 17.41
N THR A 90 1.96 -12.99 16.24
CA THR A 90 3.39 -12.98 15.86
C THR A 90 4.18 -11.93 16.63
N GLN A 91 3.61 -10.74 16.85
CA GLN A 91 4.34 -9.61 17.44
C GLN A 91 4.28 -9.55 18.97
N HIS A 92 3.16 -9.97 19.57
CA HIS A 92 2.96 -9.81 21.03
C HIS A 92 3.11 -11.12 21.80
N ILE A 93 2.87 -12.26 21.16
CA ILE A 93 2.86 -13.59 21.81
C ILE A 93 4.01 -14.47 21.28
N GLY A 94 4.43 -14.29 20.03
CA GLY A 94 5.43 -15.12 19.36
C GLY A 94 4.84 -16.39 18.72
N LEU A 95 3.52 -16.46 18.52
CA LEU A 95 2.87 -17.58 17.85
C LEU A 95 2.83 -17.34 16.34
N ASN A 96 3.17 -18.37 15.56
CA ASN A 96 3.08 -18.35 14.10
C ASN A 96 2.09 -19.40 13.59
N PRO A 97 1.09 -19.01 12.77
CA PRO A 97 0.10 -19.93 12.22
C PRO A 97 0.61 -20.73 11.01
N VAL A 98 1.75 -20.34 10.42
CA VAL A 98 2.40 -21.11 9.33
C VAL A 98 3.03 -22.36 9.94
N ARG A 99 2.39 -23.52 9.76
CA ARG A 99 2.80 -24.76 10.46
C ARG A 99 2.76 -26.02 9.63
N ALA A 100 2.10 -26.01 8.49
CA ALA A 100 2.04 -27.15 7.58
C ALA A 100 2.70 -26.78 6.25
N CYS A 101 3.31 -27.76 5.58
CA CYS A 101 3.70 -27.62 4.19
C CYS A 101 3.32 -28.85 3.39
N TRP A 102 3.20 -28.63 2.09
CA TRP A 102 3.04 -29.65 1.10
C TRP A 102 4.12 -29.45 0.03
N SER A 103 4.73 -30.55 -0.40
CA SER A 103 5.76 -30.54 -1.43
C SER A 103 5.55 -31.72 -2.37
N SER A 104 5.33 -31.41 -3.64
CA SER A 104 5.33 -32.35 -4.77
C SER A 104 6.34 -31.89 -5.82
N ARG A 105 6.46 -32.62 -6.95
CA ARG A 105 7.31 -32.21 -8.07
C ARG A 105 6.87 -30.89 -8.70
N GLU A 106 5.57 -30.61 -8.68
CA GLU A 106 4.96 -29.48 -9.39
C GLU A 106 4.50 -28.36 -8.46
N TYR A 107 4.30 -28.65 -7.17
CA TYR A 107 3.70 -27.71 -6.23
C TYR A 107 4.38 -27.75 -4.85
N LYS A 108 4.75 -26.58 -4.35
CA LYS A 108 5.39 -26.40 -3.03
C LYS A 108 4.74 -25.22 -2.33
N ALA A 109 4.13 -25.48 -1.18
CA ALA A 109 3.38 -24.47 -0.46
C ALA A 109 3.35 -24.74 1.04
N CYS A 110 3.15 -23.68 1.81
CA CYS A 110 2.84 -23.76 3.24
C CYS A 110 1.38 -23.39 3.50
N PHE A 111 0.80 -23.91 4.58
CA PHE A 111 -0.59 -23.71 4.97
C PHE A 111 -0.70 -23.28 6.42
N PHE A 112 -1.77 -22.54 6.71
CA PHE A 112 -2.09 -22.17 8.07
C PHE A 112 -2.68 -23.34 8.86
N ARG A 113 -2.34 -23.39 10.15
CA ARG A 113 -2.97 -24.24 11.15
C ARG A 113 -3.15 -23.45 12.43
N GLN A 114 -4.12 -23.86 13.23
CA GLN A 114 -4.31 -23.36 14.58
C GLN A 114 -3.02 -23.60 15.40
N PRO A 115 -2.30 -22.57 15.86
CA PRO A 115 -1.17 -22.75 16.75
C PRO A 115 -1.63 -23.30 18.12
N GLU A 116 -2.84 -22.92 18.51
CA GLU A 116 -3.58 -23.37 19.69
C GLU A 116 -5.06 -23.58 19.29
N LEU A 117 -5.70 -24.60 19.83
CA LEU A 117 -7.09 -24.93 19.48
C LEU A 117 -8.02 -23.74 19.77
N GLY A 118 -8.78 -23.32 18.77
CA GLY A 118 -9.73 -22.20 18.90
C GLY A 118 -9.11 -20.81 18.87
N ARG A 119 -7.81 -20.67 18.53
CA ARG A 119 -7.15 -19.35 18.47
C ARG A 119 -7.75 -18.44 17.40
N TYR A 120 -8.07 -19.01 16.24
CA TYR A 120 -8.71 -18.29 15.13
C TYR A 120 -10.14 -18.81 14.90
N ASP A 121 -11.10 -17.91 14.75
CA ASP A 121 -12.48 -18.25 14.36
C ASP A 121 -12.56 -18.81 12.93
N TRP A 122 -11.60 -18.42 12.08
CA TRP A 122 -11.55 -18.78 10.68
C TRP A 122 -10.09 -18.82 10.21
N LEU A 123 -9.76 -19.77 9.33
CA LEU A 123 -8.47 -19.85 8.65
C LEU A 123 -8.66 -19.83 7.14
N PRO A 124 -7.73 -19.23 6.38
CA PRO A 124 -7.70 -19.37 4.93
C PRO A 124 -7.56 -20.83 4.52
N GLU A 125 -8.37 -21.25 3.54
CA GLU A 125 -8.30 -22.59 2.92
C GLU A 125 -7.21 -22.68 1.84
N VAL A 126 -6.70 -21.53 1.40
CA VAL A 126 -5.61 -21.42 0.44
C VAL A 126 -4.25 -21.48 1.15
N ASP A 127 -3.19 -21.66 0.36
CA ASP A 127 -1.83 -21.58 0.89
C ASP A 127 -1.47 -20.16 1.39
N VAL A 128 -0.42 -20.09 2.21
CA VAL A 128 0.05 -18.87 2.87
C VAL A 128 0.39 -17.77 1.86
N ALA A 129 1.04 -18.11 0.74
CA ALA A 129 1.43 -17.13 -0.27
C ALA A 129 0.20 -16.55 -0.97
N THR A 130 -0.74 -17.41 -1.37
CA THR A 130 -2.02 -16.98 -1.95
C THR A 130 -2.80 -16.08 -0.99
N ALA A 131 -2.88 -16.43 0.29
CA ALA A 131 -3.57 -15.61 1.30
C ALA A 131 -2.90 -14.24 1.51
N CYS A 132 -1.56 -14.20 1.56
CA CYS A 132 -0.80 -12.94 1.64
C CYS A 132 -1.04 -12.07 0.41
N HIS A 133 -1.03 -12.64 -0.78
CA HIS A 133 -1.31 -11.92 -2.02
C HIS A 133 -2.73 -11.33 -2.03
N GLN A 134 -3.74 -12.12 -1.62
CA GLN A 134 -5.12 -11.65 -1.50
C GLN A 134 -5.26 -10.51 -0.47
N HIS A 135 -4.58 -10.62 0.67
CA HIS A 135 -4.56 -9.56 1.67
C HIS A 135 -3.82 -8.30 1.17
N MET A 136 -2.72 -8.48 0.43
CA MET A 136 -1.99 -7.38 -0.19
C MET A 136 -2.86 -6.63 -1.21
N LYS A 137 -3.65 -7.37 -2.00
CA LYS A 137 -4.65 -6.78 -2.89
C LYS A 137 -5.65 -5.89 -2.14
N LEU A 138 -6.15 -6.30 -0.98
CA LEU A 138 -7.03 -5.46 -0.14
C LEU A 138 -6.35 -4.15 0.29
N LEU A 139 -5.06 -4.19 0.62
CA LEU A 139 -4.28 -2.98 0.93
C LEU A 139 -4.11 -2.10 -0.31
N CYS A 140 -3.81 -2.67 -1.47
CA CYS A 140 -3.71 -1.92 -2.72
C CYS A 140 -5.04 -1.28 -3.11
N GLU A 141 -6.18 -1.95 -2.91
CA GLU A 141 -7.51 -1.36 -3.13
C GLU A 141 -7.73 -0.14 -2.23
N LEU A 142 -7.38 -0.25 -0.95
CA LEU A 142 -7.47 0.84 0.03
C LEU A 142 -6.60 2.02 -0.39
N MET A 143 -5.37 1.74 -0.83
CA MET A 143 -4.45 2.77 -1.28
C MET A 143 -4.94 3.44 -2.56
N ARG A 144 -5.38 2.69 -3.57
CA ARG A 144 -5.96 3.25 -4.80
C ARG A 144 -7.15 4.17 -4.49
N ASP A 145 -8.07 3.73 -3.63
CA ASP A 145 -9.23 4.51 -3.23
C ASP A 145 -8.81 5.80 -2.48
N CYS A 146 -7.78 5.71 -1.62
CA CYS A 146 -7.21 6.89 -0.96
C CYS A 146 -6.65 7.91 -1.97
N TYR A 147 -5.92 7.45 -2.99
CA TYR A 147 -5.39 8.30 -4.07
C TYR A 147 -6.49 8.91 -4.93
N GLN A 148 -7.61 8.21 -5.12
CA GLN A 148 -8.75 8.73 -5.87
C GLN A 148 -9.51 9.81 -5.09
N VAL A 149 -9.71 9.61 -3.79
CA VAL A 149 -10.48 10.53 -2.95
C VAL A 149 -9.66 11.73 -2.51
N PHE A 150 -8.40 11.52 -2.12
CA PHE A 150 -7.54 12.56 -1.53
C PHE A 150 -6.36 12.95 -2.42
N GLY A 151 -6.34 12.54 -3.69
CA GLY A 151 -5.21 12.76 -4.61
C GLY A 151 -4.73 14.22 -4.67
N MET A 152 -5.66 15.18 -4.74
CA MET A 152 -5.35 16.62 -4.72
C MET A 152 -4.67 17.10 -3.41
N LEU A 153 -4.70 16.30 -2.35
CA LEU A 153 -4.02 16.57 -1.08
C LEU A 153 -2.67 15.84 -0.97
N ILE A 154 -2.59 14.63 -1.50
CA ILE A 154 -1.52 13.66 -1.18
C ILE A 154 -0.63 13.28 -2.36
N ASP A 155 -1.15 13.37 -3.58
CA ASP A 155 -0.48 12.91 -4.80
C ASP A 155 0.29 14.07 -5.43
N PRO A 156 1.63 14.04 -5.42
CA PRO A 156 2.45 15.06 -6.07
C PRO A 156 2.08 15.25 -7.55
N ASP A 157 1.69 14.18 -8.25
CA ASP A 157 1.36 14.26 -9.67
C ASP A 157 0.05 15.01 -9.94
N GLN A 158 -0.86 15.05 -8.96
CA GLN A 158 -2.10 15.83 -9.02
C GLN A 158 -1.90 17.24 -8.45
N ILE A 159 -1.11 17.39 -7.38
CA ILE A 159 -0.85 18.68 -6.72
C ILE A 159 -0.05 19.63 -7.61
N TYR A 160 1.03 19.14 -8.24
CA TYR A 160 1.95 19.97 -9.04
C TYR A 160 1.49 20.07 -10.50
N THR A 161 0.21 20.40 -10.67
CA THR A 161 -0.45 20.81 -11.91
C THR A 161 -0.99 22.23 -11.75
N ALA A 162 -1.31 22.93 -12.84
CA ALA A 162 -1.87 24.28 -12.73
C ALA A 162 -3.20 24.27 -11.94
N GLU A 163 -4.02 23.26 -12.20
CA GLU A 163 -5.28 22.99 -11.53
C GLU A 163 -5.08 22.62 -10.05
N GLY A 164 -4.06 21.79 -9.75
CA GLY A 164 -3.69 21.39 -8.40
C GLY A 164 -3.24 22.54 -7.52
N LEU A 165 -2.38 23.41 -8.06
CA LEU A 165 -1.94 24.61 -7.37
C LEU A 165 -3.10 25.58 -7.13
N ALA A 166 -3.95 25.81 -8.14
CA ALA A 166 -5.13 26.66 -8.00
C ALA A 166 -6.10 26.13 -6.94
N ALA A 167 -6.34 24.81 -6.89
CA ALA A 167 -7.21 24.18 -5.90
C ALA A 167 -6.66 24.31 -4.46
N LYS A 168 -5.33 24.31 -4.29
CA LYS A 168 -4.69 24.57 -2.99
C LYS A 168 -4.52 26.06 -2.66
N GLY A 169 -4.77 26.95 -3.63
CA GLY A 169 -4.45 28.37 -3.50
C GLY A 169 -2.95 28.64 -3.38
N TRP A 170 -2.12 27.78 -3.96
CA TRP A 170 -0.66 27.90 -3.94
C TRP A 170 -0.16 28.67 -5.16
N SER A 171 0.85 29.53 -4.95
CA SER A 171 1.64 30.12 -6.02
C SER A 171 2.87 29.26 -6.35
N LEU A 172 3.56 29.57 -7.46
CA LEU A 172 4.82 28.90 -7.80
C LEU A 172 5.91 29.14 -6.76
N GLU A 173 5.88 30.30 -6.11
CA GLU A 173 6.80 30.67 -5.04
C GLU A 173 6.56 29.87 -3.76
N ASP A 174 5.32 29.42 -3.52
CA ASP A 174 5.02 28.50 -2.41
C ASP A 174 5.62 27.11 -2.68
N VAL A 175 5.63 26.67 -3.95
CA VAL A 175 6.28 25.42 -4.37
C VAL A 175 7.80 25.52 -4.25
N GLU A 176 8.40 26.66 -4.64
CA GLU A 176 9.83 26.92 -4.46
C GLU A 176 10.23 26.82 -2.99
N GLU A 177 9.52 27.52 -2.11
CA GLU A 177 9.78 27.50 -0.66
C GLU A 177 9.63 26.11 -0.06
N GLN A 178 8.61 25.36 -0.48
CA GLN A 178 8.40 23.97 -0.06
C GLN A 178 9.57 23.05 -0.47
N LEU A 179 10.18 23.32 -1.61
CA LEU A 179 11.37 22.60 -2.10
C LEU A 179 12.69 23.13 -1.50
N GLY A 180 12.62 24.14 -0.62
CA GLY A 180 13.78 24.76 0.02
C GLY A 180 14.50 25.79 -0.85
N PHE A 181 13.90 26.20 -1.97
CA PHE A 181 14.40 27.31 -2.78
C PHE A 181 13.88 28.65 -2.24
N PRO A 182 14.63 29.75 -2.40
CA PRO A 182 14.10 31.08 -2.14
C PRO A 182 12.89 31.40 -3.03
N ARG A 183 11.93 32.19 -2.53
CA ARG A 183 10.82 32.70 -3.36
C ARG A 183 11.36 33.54 -4.52
N GLY A 184 10.83 33.33 -5.72
CA GLY A 184 11.29 33.93 -6.97
C GLY A 184 12.56 33.28 -7.55
N TYR A 185 13.05 32.17 -6.99
CA TYR A 185 14.29 31.55 -7.48
C TYR A 185 14.21 31.10 -8.93
N THR A 186 13.03 30.64 -9.38
CA THR A 186 12.79 30.26 -10.78
C THR A 186 12.18 31.39 -11.62
N ASP A 187 11.99 32.58 -11.04
CA ASP A 187 11.42 33.75 -11.71
C ASP A 187 12.48 34.48 -12.59
N ILE A 188 13.03 33.76 -13.55
CA ILE A 188 14.02 34.29 -14.50
C ILE A 188 13.37 34.74 -15.80
N PRO A 189 13.97 35.69 -16.55
CA PRO A 189 13.51 36.05 -17.89
C PRO A 189 13.45 34.80 -18.79
N TRP A 190 12.35 34.65 -19.53
CA TRP A 190 12.11 33.48 -20.38
C TRP A 190 11.71 33.92 -21.78
N GLU A 191 12.35 33.35 -22.80
CA GLU A 191 11.98 33.54 -24.20
C GLU A 191 11.30 32.26 -24.71
N GLY A 192 9.98 32.30 -24.94
CA GLY A 192 9.21 31.15 -25.42
C GLY A 192 7.79 31.08 -24.87
N GLN A 193 7.16 29.91 -24.98
CA GLN A 193 5.82 29.61 -24.45
C GLN A 193 5.73 29.76 -22.91
N ASP A 194 4.48 29.78 -22.42
CA ASP A 194 4.04 29.95 -21.02
C ASP A 194 5.14 29.70 -19.95
N LYS A 195 5.63 30.81 -19.40
CA LYS A 195 6.70 30.87 -18.41
C LYS A 195 6.35 30.05 -17.16
N ASP A 196 5.11 30.14 -16.68
CA ASP A 196 4.71 29.49 -15.43
C ASP A 196 4.62 27.98 -15.59
N ALA A 197 4.17 27.52 -16.77
CA ALA A 197 4.19 26.09 -17.11
C ALA A 197 5.63 25.52 -17.13
N GLN A 198 6.61 26.28 -17.63
CA GLN A 198 8.01 25.86 -17.63
C GLN A 198 8.63 25.87 -16.22
N ARG A 199 8.33 26.89 -15.42
CA ARG A 199 8.74 26.96 -14.00
C ARG A 199 8.23 25.75 -13.24
N LEU A 200 6.94 25.44 -13.35
CA LEU A 200 6.34 24.28 -12.71
C LEU A 200 7.00 22.96 -13.17
N LYS A 201 7.26 22.82 -14.48
CA LYS A 201 7.94 21.65 -15.05
C LYS A 201 9.35 21.47 -14.48
N LEU A 202 10.10 22.55 -14.23
CA LEU A 202 11.42 22.50 -13.61
C LEU A 202 11.34 22.10 -12.14
N LEU A 203 10.42 22.69 -11.38
CA LEU A 203 10.21 22.38 -9.97
C LEU A 203 9.81 20.91 -9.77
N ARG A 204 8.94 20.37 -10.64
CA ARG A 204 8.53 18.95 -10.64
C ARG A 204 9.68 17.96 -10.71
N ARG A 205 10.82 18.32 -11.32
CA ARG A 205 12.00 17.44 -11.39
C ARG A 205 12.67 17.22 -10.04
N ASN A 206 12.44 18.11 -9.09
CA ASN A 206 12.98 18.06 -7.74
C ASN A 206 11.98 17.48 -6.73
N ILE A 207 10.80 17.07 -7.20
CA ILE A 207 9.75 16.48 -6.38
C ILE A 207 9.85 14.96 -6.53
N ALA A 208 9.88 14.25 -5.40
CA ALA A 208 9.72 12.81 -5.41
C ALA A 208 8.27 12.47 -5.83
N LEU A 209 8.10 11.89 -7.02
CA LEU A 209 6.82 11.42 -7.51
C LEU A 209 6.38 10.15 -6.75
N SER A 210 5.08 9.84 -6.83
CA SER A 210 4.53 8.62 -6.23
C SER A 210 5.11 7.38 -6.92
N GLY A 211 5.79 6.53 -6.16
CA GLY A 211 6.39 5.28 -6.65
C GLY A 211 5.41 4.11 -6.74
N ILE A 212 4.16 4.31 -6.29
CA ILE A 212 3.22 3.23 -5.98
C ILE A 212 2.61 2.53 -7.21
N GLY A 213 2.69 3.16 -8.39
CA GLY A 213 2.03 2.71 -9.62
C GLY A 213 2.29 1.24 -9.98
N PRO A 214 3.55 0.79 -10.08
CA PRO A 214 3.88 -0.61 -10.36
C PRO A 214 3.27 -1.60 -9.35
N THR A 215 3.31 -1.28 -8.05
CA THR A 215 2.72 -2.13 -7.01
C THR A 215 1.20 -2.17 -7.15
N LEU A 216 0.52 -1.05 -7.39
CA LEU A 216 -0.93 -1.08 -7.62
C LEU A 216 -1.29 -1.91 -8.85
N SER A 217 -0.57 -1.73 -9.96
CA SER A 217 -0.79 -2.50 -11.19
C SER A 217 -0.61 -4.00 -10.97
N LYS A 218 0.44 -4.41 -10.25
CA LYS A 218 0.70 -5.81 -9.88
C LYS A 218 -0.52 -6.47 -9.24
N TYR A 219 -1.22 -5.82 -8.32
CA TYR A 219 -2.34 -6.46 -7.60
C TYR A 219 -3.73 -6.16 -8.16
N LEU A 220 -3.90 -5.07 -8.90
CA LEU A 220 -5.21 -4.57 -9.31
C LEU A 220 -5.49 -4.80 -10.80
N ASP A 221 -4.47 -4.86 -11.66
CA ASP A 221 -4.63 -5.04 -13.11
C ASP A 221 -4.71 -6.53 -13.51
N GLU A 222 -4.17 -7.42 -12.66
CA GLU A 222 -4.25 -8.89 -12.83
C GLU A 222 -5.68 -9.44 -12.86
N ALA A 223 -6.69 -8.63 -12.45
CA ALA A 223 -8.12 -8.97 -12.56
C ALA A 223 -8.62 -9.12 -14.01
N SER A 224 -7.82 -8.74 -15.01
CA SER A 224 -8.14 -8.95 -16.44
C SER A 224 -7.59 -10.25 -17.03
N ALA A 225 -6.68 -10.95 -16.34
CA ALA A 225 -5.97 -12.12 -16.89
C ALA A 225 -6.37 -13.47 -16.29
N THR A 226 -6.93 -13.52 -15.07
CA THR A 226 -7.22 -14.79 -14.36
C THR A 226 -8.61 -15.40 -14.66
N GLY A 227 -9.36 -14.85 -15.62
CA GLY A 227 -10.67 -15.36 -16.04
C GLY A 227 -10.65 -16.44 -17.13
N ALA A 228 -9.49 -16.79 -17.70
CA ALA A 228 -9.43 -17.62 -18.90
C ALA A 228 -8.84 -19.04 -18.72
N GLU A 229 -8.20 -19.38 -17.59
CA GLU A 229 -7.53 -20.69 -17.46
C GLU A 229 -7.72 -21.32 -16.08
N ARG A 230 -8.96 -21.73 -15.79
CA ARG A 230 -9.21 -22.94 -14.98
C ARG A 230 -10.30 -23.75 -15.66
N GLY A 231 -9.94 -24.32 -16.81
CA GLY A 231 -10.69 -25.38 -17.43
C GLY A 231 -10.69 -26.61 -16.53
N VAL A 232 -11.88 -26.98 -16.08
CA VAL A 232 -12.41 -28.36 -16.03
C VAL A 232 -11.39 -29.43 -15.63
N ILE A 233 -11.37 -29.78 -14.33
CA ILE A 233 -11.04 -31.15 -13.94
C ILE A 233 -12.39 -31.89 -13.88
N GLU A 234 -12.76 -32.51 -14.99
CA GLU A 234 -13.73 -33.61 -15.01
C GLU A 234 -12.97 -34.93 -15.12
N GLN A 235 -13.42 -35.88 -14.28
CA GLN A 235 -13.09 -37.31 -14.16
C GLN A 235 -11.98 -37.70 -13.20
#